data_AF-A0A914WCL0-F1
#
_entry.id   AF-A0A914WCL0-F1
#
_cell.length_a   1.000
_cell.length_b   1.000
_cell.length_c   1.000
_cell.angle_alpha   90.00
_cell.angle_beta   90.00
_cell.angle_gamma   90.00
#
_symmetry.space_group_name_H-M   'P 1'
#
loop_
_entity.id
_entity.type
_entity.pdbx_description
1 polymer ?
#
loop_
_entity_poly.entity_id
_entity_poly.type
_entity_poly.pdbx_seq_one_letter_code
_entity_poly.pdbx_strand_id
1 'polypeptide(L)'
;MASTPDDGSTGVSIQTVNMIARHLKAGLQLNAKDSLSTSSNPFAWIARWTSGLVGAYITITYLLVKLLFIINCILQFFLLNAFLGTQYKYWGAQILSDVVAGRDWFETGHFPRVTMCDLEVRRLGNIHRWSIQCVLMINLFNEKIYIFLWWWFLIVTLVTIQNFIYWLVVSSIGYFRRTFLKRLLNGCHIDIQSREDEILFNRFANDFVGSDGVIVLRLLTRNAGEYAGSCIVGALWNMSKDGLKGRSLSNYRTATSADESYSTYHH
;
A
#
# COMPACT_ATOMS: atom_id res chain seq x y z
N MET A 1 32.98 -40.09 16.80
CA MET A 1 31.53 -40.35 16.85
C MET A 1 30.84 -39.18 16.21
N ALA A 2 30.32 -39.42 15.01
CA ALA A 2 29.55 -38.46 14.24
C ALA A 2 28.12 -38.43 14.77
N SER A 3 27.58 -37.22 14.89
CA SER A 3 26.13 -36.99 14.93
C SER A 3 25.88 -35.61 14.33
N THR A 4 25.74 -35.59 13.01
CA THR A 4 25.05 -34.53 12.25
C THR A 4 23.55 -34.60 12.58
N PRO A 5 22.90 -33.52 13.03
CA PRO A 5 21.45 -33.49 13.12
C PRO A 5 20.84 -33.06 11.77
N ASP A 6 19.92 -33.88 11.27
CA ASP A 6 18.88 -33.67 10.25
C ASP A 6 18.95 -32.43 9.35
N ASP A 7 19.46 -32.63 8.13
CA ASP A 7 19.52 -31.66 7.03
C ASP A 7 18.36 -31.82 6.00
N GLY A 8 17.23 -32.39 6.46
CA GLY A 8 16.07 -32.71 5.59
C GLY A 8 15.04 -31.57 5.47
N SER A 9 14.86 -30.75 6.51
CA SER A 9 13.86 -29.66 6.53
C SER A 9 14.43 -28.32 6.01
N THR A 10 15.72 -28.09 6.22
CA THR A 10 16.51 -26.95 5.73
C THR A 10 16.66 -26.98 4.22
N GLY A 11 16.91 -28.15 3.63
CA GLY A 11 17.03 -28.34 2.18
C GLY A 11 15.76 -28.00 1.40
N VAL A 12 14.58 -28.42 1.91
CA VAL A 12 13.28 -28.08 1.29
C VAL A 12 13.01 -26.58 1.38
N SER A 13 13.27 -25.96 2.54
CA SER A 13 13.15 -24.51 2.72
C SER A 13 14.04 -23.71 1.76
N ILE A 14 15.30 -24.14 1.59
CA ILE A 14 16.26 -23.50 0.66
C ILE A 14 15.83 -23.66 -0.80
N GLN A 15 15.32 -24.83 -1.19
CA GLN A 15 14.81 -25.05 -2.55
C GLN A 15 13.56 -24.19 -2.82
N THR A 16 12.64 -24.08 -1.86
CA THR A 16 11.46 -23.22 -1.96
C THR A 16 11.86 -21.74 -2.03
N VAL A 17 12.79 -21.28 -1.19
CA VAL A 17 13.35 -19.92 -1.24
C VAL A 17 13.97 -19.63 -2.61
N ASN A 18 14.77 -20.55 -3.15
CA ASN A 18 15.37 -20.40 -4.47
C ASN A 18 14.35 -20.42 -5.61
N MET A 19 13.25 -21.15 -5.46
CA MET A 19 12.14 -21.15 -6.41
C MET A 19 11.40 -19.80 -6.38
N ILE A 20 11.06 -19.31 -5.19
CA ILE A 20 10.42 -18.00 -4.99
C ILE A 20 11.32 -16.87 -5.52
N ALA A 21 12.62 -16.89 -5.20
CA ALA A 21 13.58 -15.90 -5.68
C ALA A 21 13.70 -15.90 -7.20
N ARG A 22 13.67 -17.07 -7.86
CA ARG A 22 13.66 -17.18 -9.33
C ARG A 22 12.37 -16.61 -9.93
N HIS A 23 11.21 -16.95 -9.37
CA HIS A 23 9.93 -16.38 -9.83
C HIS A 23 9.87 -14.87 -9.61
N LEU A 24 10.36 -14.38 -8.47
CA LEU A 24 10.42 -12.95 -8.17
C LEU A 24 11.36 -12.24 -9.14
N LYS A 25 12.55 -12.78 -9.42
CA LYS A 25 13.46 -12.26 -10.44
C LYS A 25 12.80 -12.21 -11.81
N ALA A 26 12.12 -13.28 -12.22
CA ALA A 26 11.41 -13.33 -13.50
C ALA A 26 10.31 -12.25 -13.58
N GLY A 27 9.50 -12.10 -12.53
CA GLY A 27 8.47 -11.07 -12.44
C GLY A 27 9.04 -9.64 -12.50
N LEU A 28 10.15 -9.37 -11.81
CA LEU A 28 10.83 -8.08 -11.85
C LEU A 28 11.37 -7.75 -13.25
N GLN A 29 11.94 -8.74 -13.95
CA GLN A 29 12.44 -8.57 -15.31
C GLN A 29 11.33 -8.43 -16.35
N LEU A 30 10.20 -9.13 -16.17
CA LEU A 30 9.02 -8.98 -17.02
C LEU A 30 8.44 -7.57 -16.89
N ASN A 31 8.28 -7.05 -15.67
CA ASN A 31 7.81 -5.68 -15.47
C ASN A 31 8.74 -4.64 -16.10
N ALA A 32 10.06 -4.85 -16.07
CA ALA A 32 11.02 -3.99 -16.76
C ALA A 32 10.90 -4.07 -18.29
N LYS A 33 10.50 -5.22 -18.85
CA LYS A 33 10.38 -5.45 -20.30
C LYS A 33 8.99 -5.08 -20.86
N ASP A 34 7.92 -5.31 -20.11
CA ASP A 34 6.54 -4.91 -20.45
C ASP A 34 6.40 -3.39 -20.47
N SER A 35 7.21 -2.68 -19.68
CA SER A 35 7.32 -1.22 -19.78
C SER A 35 7.80 -0.73 -21.16
N LEU A 36 8.37 -1.61 -22.01
CA LEU A 36 8.79 -1.32 -23.39
C LEU A 36 7.80 -1.84 -24.46
N SER A 37 6.88 -2.76 -24.13
CA SER A 37 5.99 -3.40 -25.12
C SER A 37 4.53 -3.04 -24.87
N THR A 38 4.08 -1.98 -25.55
CA THR A 38 2.74 -1.41 -25.44
C THR A 38 1.72 -2.13 -26.32
N SER A 39 0.58 -2.53 -25.74
CA SER A 39 -0.63 -2.97 -26.43
C SER A 39 -1.59 -1.80 -26.72
N SER A 40 -2.28 -1.86 -27.85
CA SER A 40 -3.10 -0.81 -28.48
C SER A 40 -4.55 -0.73 -27.95
N ASN A 41 -4.75 -0.49 -26.65
CA ASN A 41 -6.09 -0.34 -26.05
C ASN A 41 -6.43 1.12 -25.66
N PRO A 42 -7.68 1.60 -25.85
CA PRO A 42 -8.06 3.00 -25.60
C PRO A 42 -8.07 3.40 -24.11
N PHE A 43 -8.29 2.45 -23.18
CA PHE A 43 -8.11 2.68 -21.73
C PHE A 43 -6.64 2.79 -21.29
N ALA A 44 -5.69 2.47 -22.18
CA ALA A 44 -4.27 2.57 -21.88
C ALA A 44 -3.82 4.02 -21.71
N TRP A 45 -4.53 5.02 -22.23
CA TRP A 45 -4.14 6.43 -22.09
C TRP A 45 -4.27 6.96 -20.65
N ILE A 46 -5.29 6.54 -19.90
CA ILE A 46 -5.44 6.90 -18.47
C ILE A 46 -4.31 6.23 -17.65
N ALA A 47 -3.99 4.98 -17.97
CA ALA A 47 -2.83 4.30 -17.40
C ALA A 47 -1.51 5.01 -17.79
N ARG A 48 -1.40 5.48 -19.04
CA ARG A 48 -0.23 6.17 -19.63
C ARG A 48 0.12 7.48 -18.92
N TRP A 49 -0.88 8.20 -18.40
CA TRP A 49 -0.66 9.43 -17.64
C TRP A 49 -0.17 9.15 -16.22
N THR A 50 -0.58 8.02 -15.62
CA THR A 50 -0.08 7.55 -14.32
C THR A 50 1.25 6.77 -14.41
N SER A 51 1.65 6.32 -15.60
CA SER A 51 2.79 5.42 -15.83
C SER A 51 4.00 6.07 -16.52
N GLY A 52 4.12 7.40 -16.52
CA GLY A 52 5.28 8.13 -17.08
C GLY A 52 6.62 7.89 -16.36
N LEU A 53 6.63 7.08 -15.29
CA LEU A 53 7.80 6.70 -14.49
C LEU A 53 8.07 5.19 -14.65
N VAL A 54 8.83 4.86 -15.70
CA VAL A 54 9.11 3.55 -16.33
C VAL A 54 9.79 2.48 -15.44
N GLY A 55 9.73 2.59 -14.10
CA GLY A 55 10.32 1.60 -13.18
C GLY A 55 9.68 1.54 -11.79
N ALA A 56 8.45 2.05 -11.68
CA ALA A 56 7.72 2.17 -10.42
C ALA A 56 6.22 1.81 -10.53
N TYR A 57 5.81 1.01 -11.51
CA TYR A 57 4.39 0.76 -11.79
C TYR A 57 3.67 0.14 -10.59
N ILE A 58 4.24 -0.93 -10.01
CA ILE A 58 3.65 -1.61 -8.84
C ILE A 58 3.58 -0.63 -7.65
N THR A 59 4.67 0.11 -7.43
CA THR A 59 4.78 1.09 -6.35
C THR A 59 3.72 2.18 -6.48
N ILE A 60 3.55 2.74 -7.68
CA ILE A 60 2.57 3.80 -7.96
C ILE A 60 1.16 3.28 -7.80
N THR A 61 0.83 2.12 -8.38
CA THR A 61 -0.51 1.51 -8.25
C THR A 61 -0.83 1.23 -6.77
N TYR A 62 0.13 0.72 -6.00
CA TYR A 62 -0.05 0.49 -4.57
C TYR A 62 -0.32 1.78 -3.79
N LEU A 63 0.45 2.84 -4.05
CA LEU A 63 0.24 4.16 -3.45
C LEU A 63 -1.11 4.77 -3.87
N LEU A 64 -1.50 4.59 -5.13
CA LEU A 64 -2.80 5.05 -5.64
C LEU A 64 -3.95 4.34 -4.92
N VAL A 65 -3.90 3.02 -4.76
CA VAL A 65 -4.92 2.28 -3.99
C VAL A 65 -5.01 2.80 -2.55
N LYS A 66 -3.87 3.06 -1.89
CA LYS A 66 -3.84 3.66 -0.55
C LYS A 66 -4.47 5.06 -0.53
N LEU A 67 -4.25 5.87 -1.57
CA LEU A 67 -4.89 7.18 -1.72
C LEU A 67 -6.40 7.05 -1.90
N LEU A 68 -6.87 6.09 -2.71
CA LEU A 68 -8.30 5.81 -2.89
C LEU A 68 -8.97 5.43 -1.57
N PHE A 69 -8.29 4.68 -0.70
CA PHE A 69 -8.80 4.40 0.65
C PHE A 69 -8.99 5.66 1.49
N ILE A 70 -8.07 6.64 1.41
CA ILE A 70 -8.21 7.93 2.10
C ILE A 70 -9.41 8.70 1.54
N ILE A 71 -9.54 8.78 0.21
CA ILE A 71 -10.67 9.44 -0.45
C ILE A 71 -11.98 8.79 -0.02
N ASN A 72 -12.03 7.46 0.04
CA ASN A 72 -13.20 6.73 0.51
C ASN A 72 -13.54 7.08 1.98
N CYS A 73 -12.55 7.13 2.88
CA CYS A 73 -12.78 7.53 4.27
C CYS A 73 -13.31 8.96 4.37
N ILE A 74 -12.73 9.90 3.61
CA ILE A 74 -13.17 11.31 3.59
C ILE A 74 -14.59 11.42 3.03
N LEU A 75 -14.92 10.69 1.96
CA LEU A 75 -16.24 10.67 1.37
C LEU A 75 -17.27 10.10 2.35
N GLN A 76 -16.96 8.99 3.02
CA GLN A 76 -17.83 8.40 4.03
C GLN A 76 -18.05 9.35 5.21
N PHE A 77 -17.00 10.06 5.65
CA PHE A 77 -17.12 11.09 6.68
C PHE A 77 -17.98 12.27 6.21
N PHE A 78 -17.85 12.70 4.96
CA PHE A 78 -18.69 13.76 4.40
C PHE A 78 -20.15 13.33 4.25
N LEU A 79 -20.41 12.11 3.76
CA LEU A 79 -21.75 11.54 3.65
C LEU A 79 -22.42 11.41 5.01
N LEU A 80 -21.67 11.02 6.05
CA LEU A 80 -22.17 11.03 7.42
C LEU A 80 -22.60 12.44 7.82
N ASN A 81 -21.73 13.45 7.69
CA ASN A 81 -22.08 14.83 8.05
C ASN A 81 -23.27 15.39 7.21
N ALA A 82 -23.37 15.00 5.94
CA ALA A 82 -24.49 15.39 5.07
C ALA A 82 -25.81 14.73 5.49
N PHE A 83 -25.78 13.44 5.83
CA PHE A 83 -26.96 12.70 6.30
C PHE A 83 -27.54 13.30 7.59
N LEU A 84 -26.67 13.78 8.48
CA LEU A 84 -27.10 14.39 9.73
C LEU A 84 -27.71 15.80 9.56
N GLY A 85 -27.59 16.41 8.37
CA GLY A 85 -28.23 17.69 8.04
C GLY A 85 -27.64 18.90 8.79
N THR A 86 -26.37 18.81 9.19
CA THR A 86 -25.77 19.75 10.12
C THR A 86 -25.04 20.85 9.36
N GLN A 87 -25.35 22.12 9.65
CA GLN A 87 -24.69 23.27 9.04
C GLN A 87 -23.20 23.41 9.45
N TYR A 88 -22.73 22.60 10.40
CA TYR A 88 -21.39 22.70 11.00
C TYR A 88 -20.52 21.49 10.66
N LYS A 89 -19.33 21.74 10.09
CA LYS A 89 -18.33 20.71 9.73
C LYS A 89 -17.76 19.93 10.93
N TYR A 90 -17.87 20.48 12.14
CA TYR A 90 -17.37 19.90 13.41
C TYR A 90 -18.49 19.43 14.33
N TRP A 91 -19.64 19.05 13.77
CA TRP A 91 -20.83 18.67 14.51
C TRP A 91 -20.58 17.63 15.62
N GLY A 92 -19.79 16.58 15.34
CA GLY A 92 -19.56 15.51 16.32
C GLY A 92 -18.76 15.93 17.57
N ALA A 93 -17.86 16.91 17.45
CA ALA A 93 -17.13 17.45 18.59
C ALA A 93 -18.02 18.34 19.46
N GLN A 94 -18.88 19.14 18.84
CA GLN A 94 -19.82 20.02 19.53
C GLN A 94 -20.86 19.22 20.31
N ILE A 95 -21.46 18.19 19.70
CA ILE A 95 -22.44 17.35 20.39
C ILE A 95 -21.84 16.48 21.47
N LEU A 96 -20.60 15.99 21.30
CA LEU A 96 -19.95 15.32 22.41
C LEU A 96 -19.81 16.28 23.60
N SER A 97 -19.42 17.54 23.36
CA SER A 97 -19.33 18.55 24.42
C SER A 97 -20.69 18.87 25.05
N ASP A 98 -21.77 18.91 24.26
CA ASP A 98 -23.12 19.20 24.75
C ASP A 98 -23.66 18.05 25.61
N VAL A 99 -23.47 16.80 25.17
CA VAL A 99 -23.86 15.60 25.92
C VAL A 99 -23.06 15.45 27.21
N VAL A 100 -21.75 15.71 27.19
CA VAL A 100 -20.90 15.68 28.40
C VAL A 100 -21.28 16.82 29.36
N ALA A 101 -21.66 17.99 28.83
CA ALA A 101 -22.15 19.11 29.61
C ALA A 101 -23.61 18.94 30.11
N GLY A 102 -24.27 17.84 29.76
CA GLY A 102 -25.65 17.57 30.17
C GLY A 102 -26.71 18.44 29.48
N ARG A 103 -26.37 19.09 28.36
CA ARG A 103 -27.34 19.84 27.54
C ARG A 103 -28.18 18.85 26.74
N ASP A 104 -29.47 18.79 27.05
CA ASP A 104 -30.41 17.87 26.40
C ASP A 104 -30.83 18.35 25.00
N TRP A 105 -31.45 17.43 24.25
CA TRP A 105 -32.00 17.68 22.90
C TRP A 105 -33.01 18.85 22.85
N PHE A 106 -33.63 19.20 23.98
CA PHE A 106 -34.53 20.35 24.09
C PHE A 106 -33.84 21.69 23.81
N GLU A 107 -32.56 21.83 24.17
CA GLU A 107 -31.80 23.07 23.96
C GLU A 107 -31.07 23.09 22.62
N THR A 108 -30.61 21.92 22.16
CA THR A 108 -29.82 21.80 20.92
C THR A 108 -30.68 21.61 19.67
N GLY A 109 -31.93 21.15 19.82
CA GLY A 109 -32.85 20.85 18.71
C GLY A 109 -32.41 19.68 17.81
N HIS A 110 -31.29 19.03 18.14
CA HIS A 110 -30.77 17.89 17.41
C HIS A 110 -31.45 16.60 17.89
N PHE A 111 -31.94 15.80 16.93
CA PHE A 111 -32.59 14.51 17.16
C PHE A 111 -33.74 14.56 18.20
N PRO A 112 -34.91 15.15 17.86
CA PRO A 112 -36.06 15.23 18.78
C PRO A 112 -36.58 13.85 19.17
N ARG A 113 -36.76 13.63 20.47
CA ARG A 113 -37.31 12.37 21.01
C ARG A 113 -38.83 12.38 21.05
N VAL A 114 -39.43 13.56 20.98
CA VAL A 114 -40.89 13.80 20.98
C VAL A 114 -41.23 14.78 19.86
N THR A 115 -42.25 14.47 19.06
CA THR A 115 -42.72 15.32 17.95
C THR A 115 -44.23 15.42 17.95
N MET A 116 -44.79 16.53 17.48
CA MET A 116 -46.24 16.65 17.21
C MET A 116 -46.53 16.18 15.79
N CYS A 117 -47.47 15.25 15.63
CA CYS A 117 -47.93 14.77 14.35
C CYS A 117 -49.37 15.23 14.10
N ASP A 118 -49.59 15.89 12.96
CA ASP A 118 -50.91 16.34 12.53
C ASP A 118 -51.59 15.26 11.70
N LEU A 119 -52.77 14.86 12.13
CA LEU A 119 -53.63 13.90 11.45
C LEU A 119 -54.85 14.63 10.88
N GLU A 120 -55.05 14.50 9.57
CA GLU A 120 -56.24 15.01 8.90
C GLU A 120 -57.29 13.90 8.79
N VAL A 121 -58.39 14.03 9.55
CA VAL A 121 -59.50 13.08 9.53
C VAL A 121 -60.71 13.72 8.86
N ARG A 122 -61.28 13.06 7.85
CA ARG A 122 -62.50 13.52 7.17
C ARG A 122 -63.75 12.96 7.85
N ARG A 123 -64.69 13.83 8.21
CA ARG A 123 -66.03 13.47 8.70
C ARG A 123 -67.06 14.35 7.98
N LEU A 124 -68.09 13.72 7.39
CA LEU A 124 -69.25 14.42 6.80
C LEU A 124 -68.88 15.52 5.77
N GLY A 125 -67.84 15.29 4.95
CA GLY A 125 -67.40 16.25 3.94
C GLY A 125 -66.49 17.38 4.46
N ASN A 126 -66.26 17.48 5.78
CA ASN A 126 -65.35 18.45 6.38
C ASN A 126 -64.03 17.79 6.84
N ILE A 127 -62.91 18.51 6.72
CA ILE A 127 -61.57 18.05 7.13
C ILE A 127 -61.30 18.60 8.53
N HIS A 128 -61.14 17.71 9.52
CA HIS A 128 -60.72 18.06 10.88
C HIS A 128 -59.26 17.69 11.10
N ARG A 129 -58.46 18.64 11.60
CA ARG A 129 -57.04 18.44 11.92
C ARG A 129 -56.88 18.22 13.43
N TRP A 130 -56.26 17.10 13.80
CA TRP A 130 -55.92 16.76 15.18
C TRP A 130 -54.41 16.64 15.32
N SER A 131 -53.83 17.26 16.35
CA SER A 131 -52.41 17.11 16.68
C SER A 131 -52.23 16.13 17.83
N ILE A 132 -51.34 15.15 17.66
CA ILE A 132 -51.02 14.13 18.68
C ILE A 132 -49.52 14.13 18.94
N GLN A 133 -49.14 13.90 20.19
CA GLN A 133 -47.76 13.74 20.60
C GLN A 133 -47.25 12.33 20.25
N CYS A 134 -46.25 12.24 19.39
CA CYS A 134 -45.55 11.02 19.01
C CYS A 134 -44.20 10.94 19.72
N VAL A 135 -43.80 9.74 20.11
CA VAL A 135 -42.50 9.50 20.74
C VAL A 135 -41.60 8.71 19.78
N LEU A 136 -40.46 9.28 19.42
CA LEU A 136 -39.52 8.74 18.45
C LEU A 136 -38.39 8.00 19.15
N MET A 137 -38.68 6.78 19.64
CA MET A 137 -37.69 5.92 20.32
C MET A 137 -36.45 5.66 19.45
N ILE A 138 -36.63 5.56 18.13
CA ILE A 138 -35.53 5.32 17.17
C ILE A 138 -34.47 6.42 17.21
N ASN A 139 -34.87 7.66 17.52
CA ASN A 139 -33.96 8.80 17.48
C ASN A 139 -32.97 8.79 18.64
N LEU A 140 -33.36 8.20 19.78
CA LEU A 140 -32.49 7.99 20.93
C LEU A 140 -31.33 7.04 20.57
N PHE A 141 -31.61 5.99 19.78
CA PHE A 141 -30.57 5.07 19.31
C PHE A 141 -29.66 5.72 18.27
N ASN A 142 -30.26 6.46 17.34
CA ASN A 142 -29.53 7.19 16.30
C ASN A 142 -28.56 8.21 16.89
N GLU A 143 -28.98 8.96 17.91
CA GLU A 143 -28.11 9.90 18.63
C GLU A 143 -26.80 9.24 19.08
N LYS A 144 -26.89 8.05 19.71
CA LYS A 144 -25.71 7.36 20.25
C LYS A 144 -24.86 6.69 19.17
N ILE A 145 -25.48 6.05 18.18
CA ILE A 145 -24.72 5.39 17.12
C ILE A 145 -23.98 6.39 16.24
N TYR A 146 -24.57 7.56 15.96
CA TYR A 146 -23.92 8.58 15.13
C TYR A 146 -22.76 9.26 15.86
N ILE A 147 -22.86 9.50 17.17
CA ILE A 147 -21.71 9.98 17.96
C ILE A 147 -20.57 8.95 17.88
N PHE A 148 -20.87 7.67 18.10
CA PHE A 148 -19.87 6.60 18.00
C PHE A 148 -19.23 6.52 16.60
N LEU A 149 -20.04 6.50 15.55
CA LEU A 149 -19.56 6.42 14.16
C LEU A 149 -18.71 7.62 13.78
N TRP A 150 -19.04 8.83 14.24
CA TRP A 150 -18.27 10.04 13.92
C TRP A 150 -16.84 9.94 14.46
N TRP A 151 -16.67 9.56 15.73
CA TRP A 151 -15.35 9.36 16.34
C TRP A 151 -14.61 8.18 15.71
N TRP A 152 -15.32 7.10 15.41
CA TRP A 152 -14.76 5.93 14.72
C TRP A 152 -14.18 6.31 13.34
N PHE A 153 -14.95 7.00 12.49
CA PHE A 153 -14.48 7.42 11.17
C PHE A 153 -13.33 8.43 11.25
N LEU A 154 -13.30 9.30 12.26
CA LEU A 154 -12.16 10.19 12.50
C LEU A 154 -10.89 9.38 12.77
N ILE A 155 -10.94 8.39 13.68
CA ILE A 155 -9.80 7.51 13.99
C ILE A 155 -9.37 6.72 12.75
N VAL A 156 -10.32 6.08 12.05
CA VAL A 156 -10.03 5.29 10.83
C VAL A 156 -9.35 6.17 9.77
N THR A 157 -9.81 7.40 9.59
CA THR A 157 -9.22 8.36 8.64
C THR A 157 -7.78 8.70 9.04
N LEU A 158 -7.53 9.01 10.33
CA LEU A 158 -6.19 9.33 10.83
C LEU A 158 -5.22 8.17 10.66
N VAL A 159 -5.61 6.95 11.03
CA VAL A 159 -4.78 5.74 10.88
C VAL A 159 -4.49 5.47 9.40
N THR A 160 -5.48 5.65 8.53
CA THR A 160 -5.31 5.43 7.08
C THR A 160 -4.35 6.46 6.48
N ILE A 161 -4.44 7.73 6.88
CA ILE A 161 -3.51 8.79 6.46
C ILE A 161 -2.09 8.51 6.96
N GLN A 162 -1.92 8.16 8.24
CA GLN A 162 -0.60 7.81 8.79
C GLN A 162 0.02 6.64 8.03
N ASN A 163 -0.76 5.59 7.76
CA ASN A 163 -0.29 4.46 6.98
C ASN A 163 0.10 4.90 5.55
N PHE A 164 -0.68 5.74 4.88
CA PHE A 164 -0.32 6.26 3.55
C PHE A 164 0.98 7.05 3.57
N ILE A 165 1.14 7.99 4.52
CA ILE A 165 2.36 8.80 4.67
C ILE A 165 3.57 7.89 4.91
N TYR A 166 3.45 6.88 5.78
CA TYR A 166 4.53 5.92 6.02
C TYR A 166 4.98 5.24 4.73
N TRP A 167 4.05 4.71 3.93
CA TRP A 167 4.37 4.03 2.68
C TRP A 167 4.90 4.99 1.62
N LEU A 168 4.40 6.23 1.58
CA LEU A 168 4.89 7.27 0.69
C LEU A 168 6.36 7.62 0.99
N VAL A 169 6.70 7.87 2.26
CA VAL A 169 8.06 8.22 2.69
C VAL A 169 9.03 7.07 2.43
N VAL A 170 8.65 5.85 2.80
CA VAL A 170 9.50 4.65 2.63
C VAL A 170 9.73 4.30 1.16
N SER A 171 8.74 4.54 0.28
CA SER A 171 8.84 4.19 -1.14
C SER A 171 9.55 5.26 -1.97
N SER A 172 9.31 6.54 -1.67
CA SER A 172 9.87 7.66 -2.44
C SER A 172 11.33 7.95 -2.11
N ILE A 173 11.77 7.68 -0.88
CA ILE A 173 13.12 8.03 -0.44
C ILE A 173 14.07 6.83 -0.64
N GLY A 174 15.01 7.01 -1.58
CA GLY A 174 16.02 6.00 -1.90
C GLY A 174 16.91 5.60 -0.71
N TYR A 175 17.08 6.48 0.28
CA TYR A 175 17.81 6.17 1.52
C TYR A 175 17.14 5.05 2.31
N PHE A 176 15.83 5.15 2.59
CA PHE A 176 15.11 4.11 3.34
C PHE A 176 15.08 2.77 2.59
N ARG A 177 15.00 2.83 1.26
CA ARG A 177 15.12 1.66 0.39
C ARG A 177 16.44 0.92 0.59
N ARG A 178 17.56 1.65 0.54
CA ARG A 178 18.91 1.08 0.70
C ARG A 178 19.12 0.55 2.11
N THR A 179 18.74 1.31 3.13
CA THR A 179 18.87 0.87 4.53
C THR A 179 18.09 -0.41 4.81
N PHE A 180 16.90 -0.57 4.22
CA PHE A 180 16.11 -1.80 4.33
C PHE A 180 16.83 -3.01 3.70
N LEU A 181 17.34 -2.85 2.47
CA LEU A 181 18.08 -3.93 1.80
C LEU A 181 19.37 -4.30 2.55
N LYS A 182 20.12 -3.31 3.06
CA LYS A 182 21.33 -3.57 3.87
C LYS A 182 21.00 -4.36 5.13
N ARG A 183 19.91 -4.02 5.84
CA ARG A 183 19.47 -4.77 7.03
C ARG A 183 19.18 -6.24 6.70
N LEU A 184 18.48 -6.50 5.59
CA LEU A 184 18.17 -7.87 5.17
C LEU A 184 19.41 -8.67 4.76
N LEU A 185 20.38 -8.03 4.09
CA LEU A 185 21.66 -8.65 3.73
C LEU A 185 22.50 -9.00 4.96
N ASN A 186 22.57 -8.08 5.93
CA ASN A 186 23.26 -8.32 7.19
C ASN A 186 22.63 -9.48 7.97
N GLY A 187 21.30 -9.64 7.90
CA GLY A 187 20.59 -10.79 8.48
C GLY A 187 20.96 -12.15 7.85
N CYS A 188 21.56 -12.14 6.65
CA CYS A 188 22.10 -13.32 5.97
C CYS A 188 23.63 -13.46 6.10
N HIS A 189 24.26 -12.73 7.03
CA HIS A 189 25.71 -12.67 7.20
C HIS A 189 26.48 -12.19 5.95
N ILE A 190 25.85 -11.38 5.10
CA ILE A 190 26.50 -10.73 3.95
C ILE A 190 26.77 -9.28 4.36
N ASP A 191 28.02 -8.98 4.71
CA ASP A 191 28.42 -7.63 5.13
C ASP A 191 29.06 -6.84 3.99
N ILE A 192 28.66 -5.58 3.84
CA ILE A 192 29.12 -4.68 2.78
C ILE A 192 30.13 -3.73 3.39
N GLN A 193 31.41 -4.12 3.39
CA GLN A 193 32.49 -3.32 3.97
C GLN A 193 33.36 -2.63 2.92
N SER A 194 33.57 -3.25 1.75
CA SER A 194 34.43 -2.69 0.70
C SER A 194 33.73 -1.60 -0.12
N ARG A 195 34.51 -0.63 -0.61
CA ARG A 195 34.03 0.40 -1.53
C ARG A 195 33.49 -0.20 -2.84
N GLU A 196 34.07 -1.31 -3.29
CA GLU A 196 33.61 -2.04 -4.47
C GLU A 196 32.25 -2.71 -4.23
N ASP A 197 32.07 -3.31 -3.06
CA ASP A 197 30.79 -3.92 -2.65
C ASP A 197 29.68 -2.88 -2.52
N GLU A 198 29.99 -1.66 -2.09
CA GLU A 198 29.00 -0.57 -2.01
C GLU A 198 28.55 -0.11 -3.41
N ILE A 199 29.45 -0.06 -4.39
CA ILE A 199 29.10 0.25 -5.80
C ILE A 199 28.23 -0.87 -6.37
N LEU A 200 28.62 -2.12 -6.13
CA LEU A 200 27.86 -3.31 -6.55
C LEU A 200 26.46 -3.33 -5.91
N PHE A 201 26.38 -3.00 -4.62
CA PHE A 201 25.13 -2.89 -3.88
C PHE A 201 24.21 -1.83 -4.45
N ASN A 202 24.75 -0.66 -4.80
CA ASN A 202 23.95 0.40 -5.39
C ASN A 202 23.40 0.01 -6.77
N ARG A 203 24.17 -0.73 -7.58
CA ARG A 203 23.67 -1.30 -8.84
C ARG A 203 22.61 -2.36 -8.61
N PHE A 204 22.81 -3.25 -7.63
CA PHE A 204 21.79 -4.23 -7.25
C PHE A 204 20.49 -3.56 -6.80
N ALA A 205 20.57 -2.58 -5.90
CA ALA A 205 19.40 -1.91 -5.35
C ALA A 205 18.63 -1.08 -6.39
N ASN A 206 19.32 -0.42 -7.32
CA ASN A 206 18.68 0.45 -8.31
C ASN A 206 18.34 -0.27 -9.62
N ASP A 207 19.22 -1.11 -10.14
CA ASP A 207 19.10 -1.69 -11.49
C ASP A 207 18.52 -3.11 -11.46
N PHE A 208 18.86 -3.91 -10.44
CA PHE A 208 18.39 -5.31 -10.37
C PHE A 208 17.06 -5.44 -9.61
N VAL A 209 16.96 -4.82 -8.43
CA VAL A 209 15.75 -4.86 -7.59
C VAL A 209 14.78 -3.73 -7.96
N GLY A 210 15.29 -2.54 -8.25
CA GLY A 210 14.46 -1.38 -8.60
C GLY A 210 13.59 -0.86 -7.45
N SER A 211 12.68 0.06 -7.75
CA SER A 211 11.74 0.59 -6.74
C SER A 211 10.64 -0.43 -6.42
N ASP A 212 10.11 -1.08 -7.45
CA ASP A 212 9.07 -2.10 -7.35
C ASP A 212 9.53 -3.36 -6.61
N GLY A 213 10.77 -3.82 -6.82
CA GLY A 213 11.26 -4.98 -6.10
C GLY A 213 11.38 -4.75 -4.60
N VAL A 214 11.70 -3.53 -4.17
CA VAL A 214 11.80 -3.22 -2.74
C VAL A 214 10.43 -3.15 -2.08
N ILE A 215 9.39 -2.63 -2.76
CA ILE A 215 8.05 -2.63 -2.17
C ILE A 215 7.50 -4.06 -2.04
N VAL A 216 7.70 -4.91 -3.06
CA VAL A 216 7.30 -6.31 -3.03
C VAL A 216 8.06 -7.07 -1.93
N LEU A 217 9.37 -6.86 -1.84
CA LEU A 217 10.18 -7.49 -0.82
C LEU A 217 9.80 -7.03 0.59
N ARG A 218 9.46 -5.75 0.78
CA ARG A 218 8.98 -5.23 2.05
C ARG A 218 7.63 -5.84 2.44
N LEU A 219 6.71 -5.98 1.48
CA LEU A 219 5.43 -6.65 1.71
C LEU A 219 5.65 -8.13 2.06
N LEU A 220 6.54 -8.82 1.35
CA LEU A 220 6.89 -10.21 1.61
C LEU A 220 7.49 -10.38 3.01
N THR A 221 8.46 -9.55 3.37
CA THR A 221 9.12 -9.57 4.69
C THR A 221 8.11 -9.33 5.82
N ARG A 222 7.13 -8.44 5.59
CA ARG A 222 6.08 -8.15 6.59
C ARG A 222 5.08 -9.30 6.78
N ASN A 223 4.87 -10.14 5.75
CA ASN A 223 3.92 -11.26 5.80
C ASN A 223 4.60 -12.60 6.14
N ALA A 224 5.78 -12.87 5.59
CA ALA A 224 6.52 -14.13 5.76
C ALA A 224 7.58 -14.08 6.87
N GLY A 225 7.84 -12.90 7.44
CA GLY A 225 8.84 -12.69 8.48
C GLY A 225 10.19 -12.21 7.96
N GLU A 226 10.98 -11.63 8.85
CA GLU A 226 12.27 -11.00 8.53
C GLU A 226 13.32 -12.00 8.07
N TYR A 227 13.38 -13.18 8.70
CA TYR A 227 14.30 -14.26 8.33
C TYR A 227 14.08 -14.75 6.89
N ALA A 228 12.83 -15.02 6.51
CA ALA A 228 12.49 -15.42 5.14
C ALA A 228 12.85 -14.33 4.12
N GLY A 229 12.61 -13.06 4.47
CA GLY A 229 13.03 -11.91 3.69
C GLY A 229 14.54 -11.89 3.46
N SER A 230 15.33 -12.05 4.52
CA SER A 230 16.80 -12.11 4.45
C SER A 230 17.29 -13.23 3.53
N CYS A 231 16.76 -14.45 3.66
CA CYS A 231 17.14 -15.58 2.81
C CYS A 231 16.86 -15.29 1.31
N ILE A 232 15.72 -14.69 1.01
CA ILE A 232 15.33 -14.34 -0.37
C ILE A 232 16.23 -13.23 -0.93
N VAL A 233 16.54 -12.19 -0.15
CA VAL A 233 17.48 -11.14 -0.59
C VAL A 233 18.87 -11.69 -0.83
N GLY A 234 19.36 -12.56 0.06
CA GLY A 234 20.66 -13.21 -0.09
C GLY A 234 20.74 -14.04 -1.37
N ALA A 235 19.69 -14.80 -1.68
CA ALA A 235 19.59 -15.55 -2.94
C ALA A 235 19.57 -14.61 -4.16
N LEU A 236 18.79 -13.52 -4.13
CA LEU A 236 18.74 -12.52 -5.19
C LEU A 236 20.08 -11.82 -5.41
N TRP A 237 20.81 -11.54 -4.34
CA TRP A 237 22.14 -10.94 -4.37
C TRP A 237 23.16 -11.85 -5.08
N ASN A 238 23.19 -13.14 -4.73
CA ASN A 238 24.05 -14.10 -5.40
C ASN A 238 23.72 -14.22 -6.90
N MET A 239 22.42 -14.29 -7.24
CA MET A 239 21.98 -14.31 -8.64
C MET A 239 22.34 -13.04 -9.42
N SER A 240 22.42 -11.88 -8.74
CA SER A 240 22.86 -10.63 -9.33
C SER A 240 24.36 -10.64 -9.63
N LYS A 241 25.18 -11.14 -8.69
CA LYS A 241 26.62 -11.34 -8.87
C LYS A 241 26.92 -12.27 -10.05
N ASP A 242 26.20 -13.38 -10.15
CA ASP A 242 26.39 -14.35 -11.25
C ASP A 242 26.03 -13.74 -12.61
N GLY A 243 24.96 -12.95 -12.67
CA GLY A 243 24.57 -12.23 -13.88
C GLY A 243 25.63 -11.22 -14.34
N LEU A 244 26.31 -10.56 -13.39
CA LEU A 244 27.39 -9.61 -13.70
C LEU A 244 28.65 -10.32 -14.20
N LYS A 245 29.02 -11.46 -13.62
CA LYS A 245 30.12 -12.30 -14.13
C LYS A 245 29.84 -12.78 -15.55
N GLY A 246 28.61 -13.22 -15.84
CA GLY A 246 28.20 -13.63 -17.18
C GLY A 246 28.31 -12.50 -18.22
N ARG A 247 27.93 -11.27 -17.85
CA ARG A 247 28.05 -10.09 -18.72
C ARG A 247 29.50 -9.66 -18.98
N SER A 248 30.37 -9.81 -17.98
CA SER A 248 31.81 -9.55 -18.13
C SER A 248 32.45 -10.56 -19.10
N LEU A 249 32.11 -11.84 -18.98
CA LEU A 249 32.57 -12.90 -19.89
C LEU A 249 32.03 -12.73 -21.31
N SER A 250 30.77 -12.31 -21.48
CA SER A 250 30.23 -12.03 -22.80
C SER A 250 30.94 -10.85 -23.45
N ASN A 251 31.09 -9.73 -22.75
CA ASN A 251 31.77 -8.54 -23.27
C ASN A 251 33.23 -8.81 -23.65
N TYR A 252 33.91 -9.68 -22.88
CA TYR A 252 35.26 -10.14 -23.24
C TYR A 252 35.24 -10.93 -24.56
N ARG A 253 34.36 -11.94 -24.69
CA ARG A 253 34.22 -12.70 -25.95
C ARG A 253 33.86 -11.82 -27.15
N THR A 254 32.97 -10.85 -26.99
CA THR A 254 32.61 -9.94 -28.09
C THR A 254 33.79 -9.05 -28.50
N ALA A 255 34.59 -8.58 -27.54
CA ALA A 255 35.81 -7.83 -27.83
C ALA A 255 36.85 -8.70 -28.54
N THR A 256 37.05 -9.96 -28.13
CA THR A 256 37.97 -10.89 -28.81
C THR A 256 37.51 -11.21 -30.23
N SER A 257 36.20 -11.41 -30.45
CA SER A 257 35.66 -11.66 -31.79
C SER A 257 35.72 -10.44 -32.73
N ALA A 258 35.70 -9.22 -32.16
CA ALA A 258 35.86 -8.00 -32.94
C ALA A 258 37.32 -7.78 -33.38
N ASP A 259 38.29 -8.13 -32.52
CA ASP A 259 39.72 -8.11 -32.87
C ASP A 259 40.08 -9.20 -33.91
N GLU A 260 39.52 -10.41 -33.80
CA GLU A 260 39.70 -11.47 -34.81
C GLU A 260 39.10 -11.10 -36.17
N SER A 261 37.97 -10.39 -36.17
CA SER A 261 37.36 -9.88 -37.41
C SER A 261 38.24 -8.80 -38.05
N TYR A 262 38.82 -7.89 -37.28
CA TYR A 262 39.71 -6.84 -37.80
C TYR A 262 41.02 -7.41 -38.39
N SER A 263 41.56 -8.48 -37.81
CA SER A 263 42.76 -9.14 -38.33
C SER A 263 42.54 -9.94 -39.62
N THR A 264 41.30 -10.29 -39.96
CA THR A 264 40.95 -11.07 -41.16
C THR A 264 40.74 -10.19 -42.41
N TYR A 265 40.51 -8.88 -42.24
CA TYR A 265 40.36 -7.92 -43.34
C TYR A 265 41.66 -7.18 -43.73
N HIS A 266 42.76 -7.42 -43.01
CA HIS A 266 44.06 -6.76 -43.21
C HIS A 266 45.16 -7.69 -43.76
N HIS A 267 44.78 -8.79 -44.40
CA HIS A 267 45.67 -9.67 -45.16
C HIS A 267 45.33 -9.72 -46.65
#